data_AF-A0A565CNK7-F1
#
_entry.id   AF-A0A565CNK7-F1
#
_cell.length_a   1.000
_cell.length_b   1.000
_cell.length_c   1.000
_cell.angle_alpha   90.00
_cell.angle_beta   90.00
_cell.angle_gamma   90.00
#
_symmetry.space_group_name_H-M   'P 1'
#
loop_
_entity.id
_entity.type
_entity.pdbx_description
1 polymer ?
#
loop_
_entity_poly.entity_id
_entity_poly.type
_entity_poly.pdbx_seq_one_letter_code
_entity_poly.pdbx_strand_id
1 'polypeptide(L)'
;MVEAETVVSPFEVSYRLKKSFRVEDVPVIDLTVGSGGRRWRIYGWNSMMVVKEGVMCLAFVKGEEMVIGGYQMEDNLVEIDLRLSKLSFTSSLLRYKTSCSHFRPLDRLSFPDFASPII
;
A
#
# COMPACT_ATOMS: atom_id res chain seq x y z
N MET A 1 -5.01 10.55 18.54
CA MET A 1 -5.46 11.52 17.51
C MET A 1 -4.42 12.63 17.44
N VAL A 2 -3.68 12.60 16.34
CA VAL A 2 -2.46 13.38 16.07
C VAL A 2 -2.66 14.89 16.13
N GLU A 3 -1.57 15.64 16.21
CA GLU A 3 -1.56 17.11 16.09
C GLU A 3 -0.87 17.51 14.79
N ALA A 4 -1.33 18.57 14.13
CA ALA A 4 -0.66 19.07 12.92
C ALA A 4 0.75 19.56 13.28
N GLU A 5 1.74 19.23 12.46
CA GLU A 5 3.13 19.64 12.62
C GLU A 5 3.63 20.42 11.40
N THR A 6 4.75 21.14 11.55
CA THR A 6 5.49 21.72 10.43
C THR A 6 5.70 20.70 9.33
N VAL A 7 5.28 21.10 8.13
CA VAL A 7 5.35 20.29 6.92
C VAL A 7 6.80 19.91 6.62
N VAL A 8 7.04 18.62 6.39
CA VAL A 8 8.35 18.10 5.98
C VAL A 8 8.33 17.90 4.47
N SER A 9 9.12 18.69 3.73
CA SER A 9 9.28 18.51 2.28
C SER A 9 9.77 17.09 1.95
N PRO A 10 9.24 16.41 0.92
CA PRO A 10 8.31 16.90 -0.12
C PRO A 10 6.82 16.74 0.21
N PHE A 11 6.46 16.31 1.43
CA PHE A 11 5.07 16.04 1.81
C PHE A 11 4.30 17.33 2.08
N GLU A 12 2.98 17.32 1.89
CA GLU A 12 2.13 18.49 2.14
C GLU A 12 1.48 18.48 3.53
N VAL A 13 1.31 17.29 4.12
CA VAL A 13 0.58 17.11 5.38
C VAL A 13 1.40 16.24 6.33
N SER A 14 1.66 16.77 7.52
CA SER A 14 2.49 16.15 8.55
C SER A 14 1.81 16.22 9.92
N TYR A 15 2.04 15.19 10.72
CA TYR A 15 1.34 14.97 11.98
C TYR A 15 2.30 14.48 13.06
N ARG A 16 2.19 15.06 14.25
CA ARG A 16 2.84 14.59 15.47
C ARG A 16 2.08 13.41 16.06
N LEU A 17 2.79 12.32 16.27
CA LEU A 17 2.28 11.11 16.88
C LEU A 17 2.09 11.30 18.39
N LYS A 18 0.93 10.86 18.90
CA LYS A 18 0.71 10.69 20.34
C LYS A 18 1.17 9.29 20.75
N LYS A 19 1.52 9.10 22.02
CA LYS A 19 1.97 7.79 22.56
C LYS A 19 0.98 6.64 22.30
N SER A 20 -0.32 6.94 22.21
CA SER A 20 -1.37 5.95 21.95
C SER A 20 -1.69 5.75 20.47
N PHE A 21 -0.94 6.36 19.56
CA PHE A 21 -1.20 6.25 18.13
C PHE A 21 -0.98 4.82 17.63
N ARG A 22 -1.94 4.32 16.86
CA ARG A 22 -1.83 3.06 16.12
C ARG A 22 -2.00 3.36 14.63
N VAL A 23 -1.19 2.70 13.80
CA VAL A 23 -1.26 2.87 12.34
C VAL A 23 -2.59 2.37 11.77
N GLU A 24 -3.27 1.46 12.48
CA GLU A 24 -4.61 1.00 12.16
C GLU A 24 -5.71 2.06 12.40
N ASP A 25 -5.42 3.11 13.18
CA ASP A 25 -6.36 4.22 13.40
C ASP A 25 -6.34 5.23 12.23
N VAL A 26 -5.41 5.09 11.28
CA VAL A 26 -5.36 5.93 10.09
C VAL A 26 -6.54 5.58 9.18
N PRO A 27 -7.31 6.58 8.69
CA PRO A 27 -8.40 6.35 7.75
C PRO A 27 -7.93 5.59 6.50
N VAL A 28 -8.74 4.62 6.06
CA VAL A 28 -8.51 3.87 4.83
C VAL A 28 -8.86 4.73 3.62
N ILE A 29 -7.96 4.76 2.63
CA ILE A 29 -8.21 5.43 1.35
C ILE A 29 -8.64 4.37 0.34
N ASP A 30 -9.85 4.50 -0.22
CA ASP A 30 -10.36 3.60 -1.25
C ASP A 30 -10.13 4.21 -2.65
N LEU A 31 -9.28 3.57 -3.45
CA LEU A 31 -9.12 3.89 -4.87
C LEU A 31 -10.10 3.05 -5.69
N THR A 32 -11.08 3.69 -6.31
CA THR A 32 -12.01 3.01 -7.21
C THR A 32 -11.36 2.87 -8.59
N VAL A 33 -11.06 1.63 -9.00
CA VAL A 33 -10.35 1.31 -10.23
C VAL A 33 -11.29 0.65 -11.23
N GLY A 34 -11.32 1.20 -12.44
CA GLY A 34 -12.14 0.72 -13.55
C GLY A 34 -13.64 0.93 -13.37
N SER A 35 -14.41 0.55 -14.39
CA SER A 35 -15.87 0.73 -14.42
C SER A 35 -16.64 -0.25 -13.51
N GLY A 36 -15.99 -1.33 -13.06
CA GLY A 36 -16.62 -2.38 -12.25
C GLY A 36 -16.67 -2.10 -10.74
N GLY A 37 -16.28 -0.90 -10.28
CA GLY A 37 -16.34 -0.53 -8.86
C GLY A 37 -15.38 -1.31 -7.96
N ARG A 38 -14.33 -1.92 -8.53
CA ARG A 38 -13.27 -2.58 -7.75
C ARG A 38 -12.49 -1.54 -6.97
N ARG A 39 -12.19 -1.83 -5.70
CA ARG A 39 -11.51 -0.90 -4.80
C ARG A 39 -10.15 -1.45 -4.38
N TRP A 40 -9.09 -0.69 -4.63
CA TRP A 40 -7.81 -0.89 -3.96
C TRP A 40 -7.83 -0.07 -2.67
N ARG A 41 -7.81 -0.76 -1.52
CA ARG A 41 -7.78 -0.11 -0.21
C ARG A 41 -6.34 0.13 0.22
N ILE A 42 -6.00 1.38 0.46
CA ILE A 42 -4.71 1.81 1.00
C ILE A 42 -4.88 2.02 2.51
N TYR A 43 -4.17 1.20 3.29
CA TYR A 43 -4.15 1.26 4.75
C TYR A 43 -3.07 2.20 5.27
N GLY A 44 -3.11 2.51 6.57
CA GLY A 44 -2.15 3.38 7.24
C GLY A 44 -0.68 3.04 6.96
N TRP A 45 -0.34 1.75 6.87
CA TRP A 45 1.01 1.28 6.53
C TRP A 45 1.49 1.74 5.14
N ASN A 46 0.57 1.97 4.21
CA ASN A 46 0.85 2.37 2.83
C ASN A 46 0.50 3.85 2.53
N SER A 47 -0.30 4.50 3.38
CA SER A 47 -0.70 5.91 3.22
C SER A 47 0.14 6.87 4.05
N MET A 48 0.86 6.39 5.07
CA MET A 48 1.62 7.25 5.97
C MET A 48 3.07 6.80 6.10
N MET A 49 3.98 7.76 6.18
CA MET A 49 5.42 7.53 6.32
C MET A 49 5.96 8.22 7.58
N VAL A 50 6.79 7.51 8.35
CA VAL A 50 7.54 8.13 9.45
C VAL A 50 8.74 8.87 8.86
N VAL A 51 8.76 10.20 8.97
CA VAL A 51 9.83 11.04 8.39
C VAL A 51 10.91 11.42 9.41
N LYS A 52 10.55 11.43 10.70
CA LYS A 52 11.44 11.62 11.85
C LYS A 52 10.76 11.07 13.09
N GLU A 53 11.50 10.98 14.19
CA GLU A 53 10.97 10.46 15.45
C GLU A 53 9.69 11.19 15.88
N GLY A 54 8.61 10.41 16.08
CA GLY A 54 7.31 10.94 16.52
C GLY A 54 6.54 11.73 15.47
N VAL A 55 6.95 11.74 14.20
CA VAL A 55 6.27 12.48 13.13
C VAL A 55 6.02 11.62 11.91
N MET A 56 4.76 11.63 11.48
CA MET A 56 4.29 10.93 10.29
C MET A 56 3.79 11.93 9.24
N CYS A 57 4.02 11.65 7.98
CA CYS A 57 3.50 12.43 6.86
C CYS A 57 2.55 11.59 6.03
N LEU A 58 1.56 12.24 5.43
CA LEU A 58 0.77 11.64 4.37
C LEU A 58 1.70 11.34 3.20
N ALA A 59 1.82 10.08 2.80
CA ALA A 59 2.76 9.60 1.79
C ALA A 59 2.26 9.85 0.35
N PHE A 60 1.68 11.04 0.14
CA PHE A 60 1.22 11.54 -1.15
C PHE A 60 1.82 12.93 -1.34
N VAL A 61 2.36 13.15 -2.53
CA VAL A 61 2.94 14.43 -2.95
C VAL A 61 2.15 14.95 -4.14
N LYS A 62 2.12 16.27 -4.29
CA LYS A 62 1.44 16.91 -5.42
C LYS A 62 2.14 16.55 -6.74
N GLY A 63 1.34 16.15 -7.73
CA GLY A 63 1.78 15.83 -9.08
C GLY A 63 0.74 16.22 -10.12
N GLU A 64 1.06 16.04 -11.40
CA GLU A 64 0.14 16.34 -12.51
C GLU A 64 -0.89 15.22 -12.73
N GLU A 65 -0.49 13.97 -12.47
CA GLU A 65 -1.32 12.79 -12.60
C GLU A 65 -1.22 11.91 -11.34
N MET A 66 -2.16 10.98 -11.20
CA MET A 66 -2.13 10.00 -10.13
C MET A 66 -1.18 8.86 -10.48
N VAL A 67 -0.03 8.81 -9.81
CA VAL A 67 0.93 7.71 -9.90
C VAL A 67 0.94 6.94 -8.58
N ILE A 68 0.69 5.63 -8.65
CA ILE A 68 0.86 4.74 -7.50
C ILE A 68 2.34 4.38 -7.39
N GLY A 69 3.00 4.92 -6.37
CA GLY A 69 4.42 4.68 -6.12
C GLY A 69 4.71 3.34 -5.46
N GLY A 70 6.00 3.01 -5.33
CA GLY A 70 6.46 1.79 -4.66
C GLY A 70 5.95 1.68 -3.23
N TYR A 71 5.94 2.78 -2.48
CA TYR A 71 5.49 2.81 -1.08
C TYR A 71 4.03 2.34 -0.91
N GLN A 72 3.16 2.70 -1.86
CA GLN A 72 1.77 2.24 -1.86
C GLN A 72 1.65 0.76 -2.25
N MET A 73 2.60 0.22 -3.01
CA MET A 73 2.64 -1.18 -3.45
C MET A 73 3.34 -2.12 -2.47
N GLU A 74 4.12 -1.60 -1.52
CA GLU A 74 4.78 -2.40 -0.48
C GLU A 74 3.76 -3.26 0.27
N ASP A 75 4.09 -4.53 0.47
CA ASP A 75 3.22 -5.54 1.08
C ASP A 75 1.83 -5.67 0.45
N ASN A 76 1.68 -5.35 -0.84
CA ASN A 76 0.52 -5.69 -1.65
C ASN A 76 0.97 -6.68 -2.73
N LEU A 77 0.17 -7.71 -3.00
CA LEU A 77 0.39 -8.55 -4.17
C LEU A 77 -0.21 -7.85 -5.39
N VAL A 78 0.63 -7.53 -6.37
CA VAL A 78 0.23 -6.90 -7.63
C VAL A 78 0.57 -7.84 -8.78
N GLU A 79 -0.43 -8.20 -9.55
CA GLU A 79 -0.30 -9.08 -10.72
C GLU A 79 -0.57 -8.28 -11.99
N ILE A 80 0.39 -8.32 -12.90
CA ILE A 80 0.28 -7.69 -14.22
C ILE A 80 0.16 -8.82 -15.24
N ASP A 81 -1.06 -9.10 -15.67
CA ASP A 81 -1.33 -10.04 -16.74
C ASP A 81 -1.39 -9.29 -18.07
N LEU A 82 -0.29 -9.35 -18.82
CA LEU A 82 -0.16 -8.72 -20.14
C LEU A 82 -0.98 -9.41 -21.23
N ARG A 83 -1.33 -10.70 -21.07
CA ARG A 83 -2.12 -11.44 -22.06
C ARG A 83 -3.59 -11.04 -21.99
N LEU A 84 -4.08 -10.84 -20.78
CA LEU A 84 -5.47 -10.41 -20.53
C LEU A 84 -5.62 -8.89 -20.40
N SER A 85 -4.53 -8.12 -20.53
CA SER A 85 -4.50 -6.68 -20.25
C SER A 85 -5.14 -6.34 -18.91
N LYS A 86 -4.81 -7.13 -17.88
CA LYS A 86 -5.47 -7.11 -16.56
C LYS A 86 -4.45 -6.79 -15.48
N LEU A 87 -4.82 -5.85 -14.62
CA LEU A 87 -4.15 -5.57 -13.36
C LEU A 87 -4.99 -6.16 -12.22
N SER A 88 -4.42 -7.10 -11.46
CA SER A 88 -4.99 -7.57 -10.20
C SER A 88 -4.16 -7.04 -9.03
N PHE A 89 -4.81 -6.77 -7.91
CA PHE A 89 -4.16 -6.28 -6.70
C PHE A 89 -4.86 -6.84 -5.46
N THR A 90 -4.09 -7.05 -4.41
CA THR A 90 -4.61 -7.17 -3.05
C THR A 90 -4.56 -5.81 -2.36
N SER A 91 -5.22 -5.68 -1.21
CA SER A 91 -4.82 -4.66 -0.23
C SER A 91 -3.67 -5.18 0.63
N SER A 92 -3.15 -4.35 1.53
CA SER A 92 -1.99 -4.67 2.38
C SER A 92 -2.11 -6.04 3.07
N LEU A 93 -1.10 -6.88 2.84
CA LEU A 93 -0.92 -8.20 3.43
C LEU A 93 -0.70 -8.14 4.95
N LEU A 94 -0.22 -7.00 5.46
CA LEU A 94 0.00 -6.76 6.89
C LEU A 94 -1.29 -6.92 7.70
N ARG A 95 -2.44 -6.64 7.08
CA ARG A 95 -3.77 -6.89 7.66
C ARG A 95 -4.02 -8.36 7.98
N TYR A 96 -3.41 -9.27 7.22
CA TYR A 96 -3.48 -10.72 7.38
C TYR A 96 -2.28 -11.27 8.15
N LYS A 97 -1.50 -10.41 8.82
CA LYS A 97 -0.29 -10.78 9.57
C LYS A 97 0.75 -11.50 8.70
N THR A 98 0.85 -11.11 7.44
CA THR A 98 1.89 -11.58 6.50
C THR A 98 2.45 -10.39 5.71
N SER A 99 3.50 -10.61 4.93
CA SER A 99 4.20 -9.57 4.16
C SER A 99 4.80 -10.20 2.91
N CYS A 100 5.22 -9.39 1.95
CA CYS A 100 5.89 -9.89 0.74
C CYS A 100 7.19 -10.64 1.09
N SER A 101 7.88 -10.25 2.16
CA SER A 101 9.09 -10.93 2.65
C SER A 101 8.85 -12.34 3.21
N HIS A 102 7.61 -12.70 3.53
CA HIS A 102 7.26 -14.06 3.97
C HIS A 102 7.04 -15.02 2.79
N PHE A 103 7.10 -14.54 1.55
CA PHE A 103 7.03 -15.39 0.38
C PHE A 103 8.18 -16.39 0.39
N ARG A 104 7.84 -17.68 0.32
CA ARG A 104 8.80 -18.77 0.16
C ARG A 104 8.74 -19.23 -1.29
N PRO A 105 9.75 -18.91 -2.12
CA PRO A 105 9.88 -19.58 -3.40
C PRO A 105 9.99 -21.07 -3.14
N LEU A 106 9.16 -21.87 -3.80
CA LEU A 106 9.44 -23.30 -3.86
C LEU A 106 10.80 -23.45 -4.55
N ASP A 107 11.69 -24.26 -3.98
CA ASP A 107 13.00 -24.55 -4.57
C ASP A 107 12.82 -24.95 -6.05
N ARG A 108 13.71 -24.43 -6.88
CA ARG A 108 13.66 -24.26 -8.36
C ARG A 108 13.41 -25.50 -9.24
N LEU A 109 12.91 -26.63 -8.71
CA LEU A 109 12.78 -27.90 -9.42
C LEU A 109 11.34 -28.34 -9.72
N SER A 110 10.33 -27.52 -9.44
CA SER A 110 8.98 -27.80 -9.92
C SER A 110 8.16 -26.52 -10.07
N PHE A 111 8.39 -25.79 -11.16
CA PHE A 111 7.34 -24.95 -11.73
C PHE A 111 6.56 -25.82 -12.73
N PRO A 112 5.50 -26.56 -12.32
CA PRO A 112 4.46 -26.87 -13.29
C PRO A 112 3.83 -25.53 -13.68
N ASP A 113 3.57 -25.35 -14.97
CA ASP A 113 2.95 -24.15 -15.54
C ASP A 113 1.86 -23.60 -14.61
N PHE A 114 1.97 -22.32 -14.22
CA PHE A 114 0.92 -21.58 -13.54
C PHE A 114 -0.23 -21.33 -14.53
N ALA A 115 -0.97 -22.40 -14.83
CA ALA A 115 -2.23 -22.41 -15.55
C ALA A 115 -3.30 -22.96 -14.62
N SER A 116 -3.55 -22.26 -13.51
CA SER A 116 -4.77 -22.44 -12.71
C SER A 116 -5.27 -21.06 -12.26
N PRO A 117 -6.53 -20.71 -12.56
CA PRO A 117 -7.10 -19.44 -12.13
C PRO A 117 -7.26 -19.44 -10.61
N ILE A 118 -6.66 -18.46 -9.94
CA ILE A 118 -7.01 -18.14 -8.56
C ILE A 118 -8.37 -17.42 -8.62
N ILE A 119 -9.43 -18.13 -8.24
CA ILE A 119 -10.70 -17.59 -7.75
C ILE A 119 -10.74 -17.88 -6.25
#